data_AF-B2UHP4-F1
#
_entry.id   AF-B2UHP4-F1
#
_cell.length_a   1.000
_cell.length_b   1.000
_cell.length_c   1.000
_cell.angle_alpha   90.00
_cell.angle_beta   90.00
_cell.angle_gamma   90.00
#
_symmetry.space_group_name_H-M   'P 1'
#
loop_
_entity.id
_entity.type
_entity.pdbx_description
1 polymer ?
#
loop_
_entity_poly.entity_id
_entity_poly.type
_entity_poly.pdbx_seq_one_letter_code
_entity_poly.pdbx_strand_id
1 'polypeptide(L)'
;MSKPPHSHFDTSALPREHQFAAWRDAINVLFDSRSAAPQSHGFQASVDAYLCGETGVGMLSAQAQHYDRSRSKLGRDGMDVYVLQYYLEGSCGQRDGASDSATRPGDLFIVDAAQPLATSTTDSRFLSLAVPRRLLAPLLRAPDELSMRVLRGGAPMVGLLRDHLCSLYHSVGKLSDAEAQAVIPGTLQLAAAAINCQVTEANAPAVRESLFASVCRHVQHNLSDLALSPEGVSVQFGISRATLYRLFEREGGFFNYLRMQRLRQCHAILADRSQTHRSVAEIAQTYGFSDASNFARAYRRATGMSPRETRMLAVEGRAAAMPFVQHKDWRTWVMQMR
;
A
#
# COMPACT_ATOMS: atom_id res chain seq x y z
N MET A 1 4.85 18.05 16.19
CA MET A 1 4.80 18.15 14.70
C MET A 1 3.35 18.06 14.29
N SER A 2 2.90 18.89 13.34
CA SER A 2 1.52 18.86 12.85
C SER A 2 1.22 17.52 12.17
N LYS A 3 -0.03 17.07 12.24
CA LYS A 3 -0.54 15.91 11.51
C LYS A 3 -1.07 16.34 10.14
N PRO A 4 -1.03 15.45 9.12
CA PRO A 4 -1.68 15.76 7.84
C PRO A 4 -3.18 15.97 8.07
N PRO A 5 -3.82 16.93 7.38
CA PRO A 5 -5.26 17.11 7.44
C PRO A 5 -5.98 15.80 7.11
N HIS A 6 -6.99 15.46 7.92
CA HIS A 6 -7.75 14.21 7.83
C HIS A 6 -9.23 14.54 7.83
N SER A 7 -9.99 13.86 6.97
CA SER A 7 -11.44 13.97 6.86
C SER A 7 -12.06 12.59 6.78
N HIS A 8 -13.08 12.36 7.60
CA HIS A 8 -13.89 11.16 7.58
C HIS A 8 -15.37 11.55 7.45
N PHE A 9 -16.07 10.91 6.53
CA PHE A 9 -17.51 11.09 6.32
C PHE A 9 -18.17 9.72 6.13
N ASP A 10 -19.28 9.48 6.82
CA ASP A 10 -20.03 8.23 6.77
C ASP A 10 -21.53 8.54 6.80
N THR A 11 -22.27 8.10 5.78
CA THR A 11 -23.71 8.35 5.68
C THR A 11 -24.53 7.50 6.66
N SER A 12 -23.99 6.42 7.22
CA SER A 12 -24.69 5.58 8.19
C SER A 12 -25.09 6.33 9.46
N ALA A 13 -24.38 7.42 9.78
CA ALA A 13 -24.70 8.33 10.88
C ALA A 13 -25.91 9.24 10.60
N LEU A 14 -26.41 9.29 9.36
CA LEU A 14 -27.51 10.16 8.94
C LEU A 14 -28.84 9.40 8.79
N PRO A 15 -29.99 10.08 8.98
CA PRO A 15 -31.29 9.50 8.63
C PRO A 15 -31.34 9.09 7.15
N ARG A 16 -31.96 7.93 6.85
CA ARG A 16 -31.96 7.30 5.52
C ARG A 16 -32.32 8.25 4.37
N GLU A 17 -33.29 9.12 4.58
CA GLU A 17 -33.77 10.11 3.61
C GLU A 17 -32.74 11.19 3.25
N HIS A 18 -31.76 11.46 4.11
CA HIS A 18 -30.72 12.46 3.88
C HIS A 18 -29.39 11.86 3.37
N GLN A 19 -29.24 10.53 3.43
CA GLN A 19 -27.96 9.86 3.17
C GLN A 19 -27.41 10.14 1.77
N PHE A 20 -28.23 9.93 0.73
CA PHE A 20 -27.78 10.14 -0.65
C PHE A 20 -27.55 11.62 -0.95
N ALA A 21 -28.40 12.52 -0.43
CA ALA A 21 -28.23 13.95 -0.62
C ALA A 21 -26.90 14.45 -0.02
N ALA A 22 -26.60 14.06 1.22
CA ALA A 22 -25.35 14.43 1.89
C ALA A 22 -24.12 13.84 1.18
N TRP A 23 -24.19 12.57 0.74
CA TRP A 23 -23.12 11.96 -0.05
C TRP A 23 -22.90 12.68 -1.38
N ARG A 24 -23.99 12.95 -2.11
CA ARG A 24 -23.94 13.66 -3.38
C ARG A 24 -23.26 15.00 -3.20
N ASP A 25 -23.62 15.77 -2.17
CA ASP A 25 -23.05 17.09 -1.92
C ASP A 25 -21.54 17.00 -1.58
N ALA A 26 -21.13 16.00 -0.81
CA ALA A 26 -19.72 15.74 -0.47
C ALA A 26 -18.88 15.35 -1.71
N ILE A 27 -19.38 14.45 -2.57
CA ILE A 27 -18.66 13.98 -3.76
C ILE A 27 -18.82 14.91 -4.96
N ASN A 28 -19.75 15.89 -4.90
CA ASN A 28 -20.05 16.83 -5.99
C ASN A 28 -18.83 17.63 -6.44
N VAL A 29 -17.85 17.83 -5.55
CA VAL A 29 -16.58 18.49 -5.86
C VAL A 29 -15.83 17.76 -6.98
N LEU A 30 -15.99 16.43 -7.08
CA LEU A 30 -15.33 15.61 -8.10
C LEU A 30 -16.29 15.07 -9.17
N PHE A 31 -17.54 14.74 -8.84
CA PHE A 31 -18.46 14.08 -9.79
C PHE A 31 -19.91 14.50 -9.57
N ASP A 32 -20.69 14.61 -10.65
CA ASP A 32 -22.16 14.58 -10.51
C ASP A 32 -22.56 13.12 -10.25
N SER A 33 -23.05 12.81 -9.04
CA SER A 33 -23.47 11.45 -8.67
C SER A 33 -24.99 11.28 -8.75
N ARG A 34 -25.42 10.14 -9.29
CA ARG A 34 -26.80 9.66 -9.33
C ARG A 34 -26.87 8.25 -8.76
N SER A 35 -27.75 7.99 -7.80
CA SER A 35 -27.92 6.64 -7.25
C SER A 35 -28.44 5.69 -8.33
N ALA A 36 -27.94 4.46 -8.35
CA ALA A 36 -28.44 3.41 -9.26
C ALA A 36 -29.78 2.82 -8.78
N ALA A 37 -30.09 2.94 -7.48
CA ALA A 37 -31.32 2.44 -6.87
C ALA A 37 -32.23 3.58 -6.38
N PRO A 38 -33.54 3.32 -6.17
CA PRO A 38 -34.44 4.30 -5.57
C PRO A 38 -33.96 4.72 -4.18
N GLN A 39 -33.97 6.04 -3.91
CA GLN A 39 -33.47 6.64 -2.66
C GLN A 39 -34.29 6.23 -1.43
N SER A 40 -35.48 5.65 -1.62
CA SER A 40 -36.35 5.12 -0.57
C SER A 40 -35.70 4.01 0.27
N HIS A 41 -34.62 3.38 -0.22
CA HIS A 41 -33.90 2.32 0.48
C HIS A 41 -32.76 2.83 1.38
N GLY A 42 -32.52 4.14 1.43
CA GLY A 42 -31.30 4.71 2.03
C GLY A 42 -30.10 4.57 1.11
N PHE A 43 -28.95 5.11 1.53
CA PHE A 43 -27.71 5.06 0.76
C PHE A 43 -26.48 4.98 1.69
N GLN A 44 -25.73 3.89 1.60
CA GLN A 44 -24.54 3.68 2.41
C GLN A 44 -23.29 4.07 1.63
N ALA A 45 -22.54 5.03 2.17
CA ALA A 45 -21.23 5.39 1.68
C ALA A 45 -20.37 5.96 2.81
N SER A 46 -19.07 5.72 2.72
CA SER A 46 -18.07 6.30 3.59
C SER A 46 -16.82 6.67 2.82
N VAL A 47 -16.16 7.73 3.27
CA VAL A 47 -14.85 8.18 2.78
C VAL A 47 -13.97 8.52 3.98
N ASP A 48 -12.76 7.98 3.97
CA ASP A 48 -11.69 8.32 4.89
C ASP A 48 -10.49 8.78 4.08
N ALA A 49 -10.08 10.05 4.24
CA ALA A 49 -9.10 10.66 3.38
C ALA A 49 -8.14 11.59 4.14
N TYR A 50 -6.90 11.58 3.69
CA TYR A 50 -5.83 12.45 4.17
C TYR A 50 -5.35 13.34 3.03
N LEU A 51 -5.04 14.59 3.36
CA LEU A 51 -4.36 15.50 2.45
C LEU A 51 -2.85 15.47 2.77
N CYS A 52 -2.06 14.99 1.82
CA CYS A 52 -0.61 14.97 1.89
C CYS A 52 -0.09 16.08 0.97
N GLY A 53 0.13 17.27 1.53
CA GLY A 53 0.43 18.47 0.75
C GLY A 53 -0.75 18.88 -0.12
N GLU A 54 -0.67 18.60 -1.41
CA GLU A 54 -1.75 18.89 -2.37
C GLU A 54 -2.38 17.63 -2.97
N THR A 55 -1.94 16.46 -2.51
CA THR A 55 -2.45 15.16 -2.99
C THR A 55 -3.33 14.51 -1.94
N GLY A 56 -4.51 14.06 -2.35
CA GLY A 56 -5.44 13.34 -1.48
C GLY A 56 -5.19 11.84 -1.57
N VAL A 57 -5.07 11.16 -0.43
CA VAL A 57 -5.03 9.69 -0.34
C VAL A 57 -6.22 9.26 0.51
N GLY A 58 -7.08 8.39 0.01
CA GLY A 58 -8.25 7.99 0.78
C GLY A 58 -8.87 6.67 0.35
N MET A 59 -9.58 6.06 1.29
CA MET A 59 -10.40 4.87 1.08
C MET A 59 -11.86 5.28 0.99
N LEU A 60 -12.55 4.78 -0.03
CA LEU A 60 -13.97 4.99 -0.21
C LEU A 60 -14.69 3.65 -0.23
N SER A 61 -15.87 3.61 0.36
CA SER A 61 -16.85 2.53 0.22
C SER A 61 -18.17 3.17 -0.15
N ALA A 62 -18.84 2.68 -1.19
CA ALA A 62 -20.15 3.20 -1.54
C ALA A 62 -21.00 2.17 -2.29
N GLN A 63 -22.30 2.27 -2.11
CA GLN A 63 -23.27 1.53 -2.91
C GLN A 63 -23.23 1.94 -4.39
N ALA A 64 -23.77 1.05 -5.22
CA ALA A 64 -23.87 1.21 -6.67
C ALA A 64 -24.45 2.56 -7.07
N GLN A 65 -23.72 3.28 -7.93
CA GLN A 65 -24.11 4.60 -8.38
C GLN A 65 -23.52 4.91 -9.76
N HIS A 66 -24.04 5.98 -10.34
CA HIS A 66 -23.65 6.52 -11.62
C HIS A 66 -22.89 7.82 -11.40
N TYR A 67 -21.69 7.94 -11.99
CA TYR A 67 -20.90 9.17 -11.95
C TYR A 67 -20.85 9.80 -13.33
N ASP A 68 -21.07 11.12 -13.38
CA ASP A 68 -20.95 11.93 -14.59
C ASP A 68 -20.01 13.12 -14.34
N ARG A 69 -19.18 13.45 -15.35
CA ARG A 69 -18.65 14.80 -15.51
C ARG A 69 -19.13 15.33 -16.85
N SER A 70 -20.19 16.13 -16.82
CA SER A 70 -20.74 16.77 -18.01
C SER A 70 -19.86 17.94 -18.45
N ARG A 71 -19.89 18.32 -19.74
CA ARG A 71 -19.20 19.53 -20.23
C ARG A 71 -19.60 20.80 -19.46
N SER A 72 -20.86 20.87 -19.01
CA SER A 72 -21.37 21.97 -18.17
C SER A 72 -20.72 22.00 -16.79
N LYS A 73 -20.42 20.84 -16.19
CA LYS A 73 -19.68 20.77 -14.92
C LYS A 73 -18.22 21.22 -15.11
N LEU A 74 -17.54 20.72 -16.14
CA LEU A 74 -16.15 21.07 -16.46
C LEU A 74 -15.96 22.59 -16.61
N GLY A 75 -16.87 23.25 -17.31
CA GLY A 75 -16.82 24.71 -17.50
C GLY A 75 -17.12 25.54 -16.24
N ARG A 76 -17.68 24.93 -15.18
CA ARG A 76 -18.05 25.63 -13.93
C ARG A 76 -17.06 25.43 -12.79
N ASP A 77 -16.47 24.23 -12.64
CA ASP A 77 -15.62 23.91 -11.49
C ASP A 77 -14.11 24.05 -11.76
N GLY A 78 -13.69 23.98 -13.03
CA GLY A 78 -12.26 24.09 -13.40
C GLY A 78 -11.35 23.03 -12.77
N MET A 79 -11.91 21.90 -12.31
CA MET A 79 -11.15 20.87 -11.59
C MET A 79 -10.15 20.19 -12.52
N ASP A 80 -8.87 20.32 -12.19
CA ASP A 80 -7.75 19.81 -12.98
C ASP A 80 -6.90 18.81 -12.19
N VAL A 81 -7.51 17.65 -11.90
CA VAL A 81 -6.93 16.59 -11.09
C VAL A 81 -7.07 15.23 -11.78
N TYR A 82 -6.04 14.40 -11.66
CA TYR A 82 -6.16 12.96 -11.90
C TYR A 82 -6.62 12.27 -10.63
N VAL A 83 -7.53 11.32 -10.74
CA VAL A 83 -7.90 10.42 -9.64
C VAL A 83 -7.56 8.99 -10.04
N LEU A 84 -6.56 8.43 -9.36
CA LEU A 84 -6.14 7.04 -9.54
C LEU A 84 -6.91 6.17 -8.55
N GLN A 85 -7.74 5.25 -9.04
CA GLN A 85 -8.65 4.46 -8.22
C GLN A 85 -8.34 2.97 -8.35
N TYR A 86 -7.94 2.34 -7.24
CA TYR A 86 -7.81 0.89 -7.13
C TYR A 86 -9.07 0.30 -6.53
N TYR A 87 -9.85 -0.40 -7.35
CA TYR A 87 -11.00 -1.15 -6.86
C TYR A 87 -10.51 -2.35 -6.06
N LEU A 88 -10.86 -2.42 -4.78
CA LEU A 88 -10.56 -3.55 -3.91
C LEU A 88 -11.71 -4.55 -3.88
N GLU A 89 -12.93 -4.04 -4.00
CA GLU A 89 -14.19 -4.78 -4.12
C GLU A 89 -15.08 -4.08 -5.14
N GLY A 90 -15.95 -4.85 -5.80
CA GLY A 90 -16.84 -4.34 -6.84
C GLY A 90 -16.14 -4.04 -8.17
N SER A 91 -16.85 -3.32 -9.04
CA SER A 91 -16.35 -2.91 -10.35
C SER A 91 -16.89 -1.54 -10.76
N CYS A 92 -16.20 -0.93 -11.72
CA CYS A 92 -16.56 0.30 -12.39
C CYS A 92 -16.33 0.14 -13.89
N GLY A 93 -17.24 0.69 -14.69
CA GLY A 93 -17.12 0.68 -16.14
C GLY A 93 -17.81 1.88 -16.74
N GLN A 94 -17.59 2.07 -18.04
CA GLN A 94 -18.34 3.04 -18.83
C GLN A 94 -19.82 2.67 -18.86
N ARG A 95 -20.70 3.65 -18.67
CA ARG A 95 -22.15 3.40 -18.55
C ARG A 95 -22.78 2.79 -19.81
N ASP A 96 -22.29 3.18 -20.98
CA ASP A 96 -22.83 2.76 -22.28
C ASP A 96 -21.98 1.67 -22.96
N GLY A 97 -20.96 1.13 -22.26
CA GLY A 97 -19.93 0.27 -22.85
C GLY A 97 -20.10 -1.23 -22.60
N ALA A 98 -19.37 -2.05 -23.37
CA ALA A 98 -19.28 -3.50 -23.19
C ALA A 98 -18.51 -3.88 -21.90
N SER A 99 -19.00 -4.90 -21.20
CA SER A 99 -18.52 -5.37 -19.88
C SER A 99 -17.03 -5.70 -19.78
N ASP A 100 -16.34 -5.97 -20.90
CA ASP A 100 -14.90 -6.31 -20.91
C ASP A 100 -13.97 -5.15 -20.53
N SER A 101 -14.49 -3.92 -20.62
CA SER A 101 -13.77 -2.69 -20.22
C SER A 101 -13.90 -2.36 -18.72
N ALA A 102 -14.71 -3.12 -17.97
CA ALA A 102 -14.88 -2.88 -16.54
C ALA A 102 -13.62 -3.24 -15.74
N THR A 103 -13.45 -2.53 -14.62
CA THR A 103 -12.43 -2.82 -13.62
C THR A 103 -12.77 -4.13 -12.91
N ARG A 104 -11.73 -4.83 -12.49
CA ARG A 104 -11.82 -5.94 -11.53
C ARG A 104 -11.09 -5.56 -10.24
N PRO A 105 -11.35 -6.24 -9.11
CA PRO A 105 -10.54 -6.10 -7.91
C PRO A 105 -9.03 -6.17 -8.21
N GLY A 106 -8.30 -5.14 -7.82
CA GLY A 106 -6.88 -4.95 -8.06
C GLY A 106 -6.52 -4.11 -9.29
N ASP A 107 -7.46 -3.86 -10.21
CA ASP A 107 -7.24 -2.99 -11.37
C ASP A 107 -7.17 -1.51 -10.94
N LEU A 108 -6.34 -0.76 -11.66
CA LEU A 108 -6.25 0.70 -11.54
C LEU A 108 -7.14 1.34 -12.61
N PHE A 109 -8.10 2.14 -12.18
CA PHE A 109 -8.90 3.01 -13.02
C PHE A 109 -8.41 4.45 -12.92
N ILE A 110 -8.20 5.08 -14.07
CA ILE A 110 -7.70 6.46 -14.13
C ILE A 110 -8.84 7.38 -14.54
N VAL A 111 -9.16 8.32 -13.68
CA VAL A 111 -10.08 9.42 -13.96
C VAL A 111 -9.27 10.68 -14.22
N ASP A 112 -9.55 11.33 -15.34
CA ASP A 112 -9.12 12.70 -15.59
C ASP A 112 -10.32 13.62 -15.35
N ALA A 113 -10.30 14.38 -14.26
CA ALA A 113 -11.40 15.28 -13.91
C ALA A 113 -11.52 16.49 -14.86
N ALA A 114 -10.53 16.74 -15.72
CA ALA A 114 -10.64 17.76 -16.76
C ALA A 114 -11.41 17.28 -18.00
N GLN A 115 -11.80 15.99 -18.06
CA GLN A 115 -12.46 15.40 -19.22
C GLN A 115 -13.88 14.91 -18.92
N PRO A 116 -14.77 14.86 -19.93
CA PRO A 116 -16.08 14.29 -19.77
C PRO A 116 -16.02 12.79 -19.49
N LEU A 117 -16.89 12.31 -18.62
CA LEU A 117 -17.03 10.89 -18.35
C LEU A 117 -18.45 10.52 -17.92
N ALA A 118 -18.81 9.27 -18.16
CA ALA A 118 -20.03 8.64 -17.70
C ALA A 118 -19.73 7.19 -17.29
N THR A 119 -19.74 6.93 -15.99
CA THR A 119 -19.48 5.59 -15.42
C THR A 119 -20.65 5.08 -14.60
N SER A 120 -20.61 3.78 -14.34
CA SER A 120 -21.47 3.06 -13.40
C SER A 120 -20.60 2.15 -12.54
N THR A 121 -20.91 2.09 -11.24
CA THR A 121 -20.25 1.19 -10.30
C THR A 121 -21.25 0.21 -9.70
N THR A 122 -20.76 -0.96 -9.32
CA THR A 122 -21.46 -1.79 -8.33
C THR A 122 -21.26 -1.20 -6.93
N ASP A 123 -21.81 -1.86 -5.91
CA ASP A 123 -21.31 -1.71 -4.54
C ASP A 123 -19.80 -1.97 -4.57
N SER A 124 -19.03 -1.00 -4.10
CA SER A 124 -17.59 -1.01 -4.30
C SER A 124 -16.84 -0.38 -3.15
N ARG A 125 -15.62 -0.88 -2.94
CA ARG A 125 -14.63 -0.31 -2.04
C ARG A 125 -13.36 -0.08 -2.83
N PHE A 126 -12.83 1.14 -2.79
CA PHE A 126 -11.66 1.51 -3.57
C PHE A 126 -10.73 2.46 -2.84
N LEU A 127 -9.43 2.28 -3.07
CA LEU A 127 -8.38 3.18 -2.64
C LEU A 127 -8.14 4.22 -3.73
N SER A 128 -8.02 5.48 -3.36
CA SER A 128 -7.87 6.60 -4.28
C SER A 128 -6.64 7.45 -3.98
N LEU A 129 -6.00 7.92 -5.05
CA LEU A 129 -5.01 8.99 -5.03
C LEU A 129 -5.48 10.11 -5.96
N ALA A 130 -5.85 11.26 -5.40
CA ALA A 130 -6.18 12.47 -6.13
C ALA A 130 -4.93 13.35 -6.27
N VAL A 131 -4.56 13.70 -7.50
CA VAL A 131 -3.33 14.41 -7.83
C VAL A 131 -3.60 15.60 -8.74
N PRO A 132 -3.21 16.83 -8.38
CA PRO A 132 -3.20 17.96 -9.31
C PRO A 132 -2.48 17.63 -10.61
N ARG A 133 -3.09 17.92 -11.76
CA ARG A 133 -2.51 17.62 -13.08
C ARG A 133 -1.07 18.10 -13.20
N ARG A 134 -0.79 19.32 -12.75
CA ARG A 134 0.55 19.93 -12.78
C ARG A 134 1.65 19.12 -12.08
N LEU A 135 1.30 18.22 -11.16
CA LEU A 135 2.26 17.36 -10.46
C LEU A 135 2.52 16.04 -11.19
N LEU A 136 1.50 15.46 -11.84
CA LEU A 136 1.61 14.15 -12.49
C LEU A 136 1.86 14.25 -13.99
N ALA A 137 1.19 15.15 -14.71
CA ALA A 137 1.29 15.26 -16.17
C ALA A 137 2.73 15.40 -16.70
N PRO A 138 3.65 16.17 -16.07
CA PRO A 138 5.04 16.24 -16.52
C PRO A 138 5.80 14.92 -16.47
N LEU A 139 5.30 13.93 -15.71
CA LEU A 139 5.89 12.61 -15.56
C LEU A 139 5.29 11.59 -16.54
N LEU A 140 4.25 11.96 -17.30
CA LEU A 140 3.49 11.06 -18.15
C LEU A 140 3.85 11.24 -19.63
N ARG A 141 3.83 10.15 -20.40
CA ARG A 141 4.09 10.19 -21.85
C ARG A 141 2.95 10.81 -22.65
N ALA A 142 1.71 10.49 -22.27
CA ALA A 142 0.49 10.94 -22.93
C ALA A 142 -0.53 11.37 -21.87
N PRO A 143 -0.33 12.53 -21.20
CA PRO A 143 -1.13 12.95 -20.05
C PRO A 143 -2.62 13.15 -20.35
N ASP A 144 -2.97 13.43 -21.60
CA ASP A 144 -4.36 13.69 -22.02
C ASP A 144 -5.10 12.43 -22.53
N GLU A 145 -4.39 11.30 -22.67
CA GLU A 145 -4.95 10.03 -23.19
C GLU A 145 -5.24 9.01 -22.08
N LEU A 146 -5.38 9.47 -20.84
CA LEU A 146 -5.49 8.60 -19.67
C LEU A 146 -6.92 8.42 -19.15
N SER A 147 -7.84 9.32 -19.51
CA SER A 147 -9.19 9.30 -18.97
C SER A 147 -9.87 7.96 -19.26
N MET A 148 -10.53 7.39 -18.25
CA MET A 148 -11.27 6.13 -18.33
C MET A 148 -10.40 4.90 -18.63
N ARG A 149 -9.07 5.01 -18.56
CA ARG A 149 -8.17 3.89 -18.83
C ARG A 149 -8.14 2.93 -17.64
N VAL A 150 -8.24 1.64 -17.93
CA VAL A 150 -8.06 0.55 -16.97
C VAL A 150 -6.68 -0.08 -17.15
N LEU A 151 -5.85 -0.03 -16.13
CA LEU A 151 -4.59 -0.78 -16.05
C LEU A 151 -4.80 -2.03 -15.20
N ARG A 152 -4.45 -3.19 -15.77
CA ARG A 152 -4.74 -4.47 -15.14
C ARG A 152 -3.86 -4.71 -13.92
N GLY A 153 -4.48 -5.13 -12.82
CA GLY A 153 -3.83 -5.36 -11.53
C GLY A 153 -2.78 -6.48 -11.54
N GLY A 154 -2.84 -7.38 -12.53
CA GLY A 154 -1.82 -8.42 -12.75
C GLY A 154 -0.49 -7.88 -13.30
N ALA A 155 -0.44 -6.64 -13.81
CA ALA A 155 0.81 -6.04 -14.25
C ALA A 155 1.67 -5.65 -13.03
N PRO A 156 2.97 -6.04 -12.98
CA PRO A 156 3.80 -5.86 -11.78
C PRO A 156 3.87 -4.43 -11.24
N MET A 157 3.99 -3.42 -12.12
CA MET A 157 4.06 -2.01 -11.70
C MET A 157 2.72 -1.49 -11.15
N VAL A 158 1.60 -1.99 -11.68
CA VAL A 158 0.26 -1.64 -11.18
C VAL A 158 0.04 -2.24 -9.80
N GLY A 159 0.43 -3.50 -9.59
CA GLY A 159 0.43 -4.13 -8.26
C GLY A 159 1.37 -3.45 -7.28
N LEU A 160 2.56 -3.04 -7.73
CA LEU A 160 3.54 -2.36 -6.88
C LEU A 160 3.03 -1.00 -6.38
N LEU A 161 2.44 -0.19 -7.27
CA LEU A 161 1.81 1.08 -6.89
C LEU A 161 0.63 0.85 -5.93
N ARG A 162 -0.20 -0.17 -6.16
CA ARG A 162 -1.29 -0.52 -5.25
C ARG A 162 -0.78 -0.79 -3.84
N ASP A 163 0.21 -1.67 -3.72
CA ASP A 163 0.77 -2.07 -2.43
C ASP A 163 1.42 -0.88 -1.70
N HIS A 164 2.07 0.01 -2.46
CA HIS A 164 2.61 1.28 -1.96
C HIS A 164 1.51 2.19 -1.40
N LEU A 165 0.45 2.46 -2.18
CA LEU A 165 -0.64 3.33 -1.74
C LEU A 165 -1.39 2.74 -0.55
N CYS A 166 -1.63 1.43 -0.53
CA CYS A 166 -2.19 0.73 0.63
C CYS A 166 -1.31 0.97 1.86
N SER A 167 0.01 0.81 1.73
CA SER A 167 0.95 1.05 2.83
C SER A 167 0.94 2.50 3.32
N LEU A 168 0.89 3.45 2.39
CA LEU A 168 0.83 4.87 2.68
C LEU A 168 -0.45 5.20 3.46
N TYR A 169 -1.61 4.76 2.98
CA TYR A 169 -2.90 4.99 3.64
C TYR A 169 -2.94 4.45 5.09
N HIS A 170 -2.39 3.25 5.35
CA HIS A 170 -2.36 2.72 6.73
C HIS A 170 -1.34 3.42 7.65
N SER A 171 -0.41 4.19 7.08
CA SER A 171 0.68 4.83 7.81
C SER A 171 0.53 6.34 7.94
N VAL A 172 -0.22 6.99 7.05
CA VAL A 172 -0.30 8.46 6.96
C VAL A 172 -0.76 9.12 8.26
N GLY A 173 -1.73 8.54 8.98
CA GLY A 173 -2.16 9.04 10.29
C GLY A 173 -1.06 8.96 11.38
N LYS A 174 -0.03 8.14 11.18
CA LYS A 174 1.12 8.00 12.08
C LYS A 174 2.25 8.97 11.74
N LEU A 175 2.34 9.41 10.49
CA LEU A 175 3.32 10.40 10.03
C LEU A 175 3.01 11.80 10.58
N SER A 176 4.01 12.66 10.60
CA SER A 176 3.83 14.10 10.60
C SER A 176 3.43 14.60 9.21
N ASP A 177 2.88 15.80 9.12
CA ASP A 177 2.51 16.43 7.86
C ASP A 177 3.71 16.57 6.90
N ALA A 178 4.87 16.99 7.43
CA ALA A 178 6.11 17.09 6.64
C ALA A 178 6.57 15.73 6.08
N GLU A 179 6.48 14.66 6.88
CA GLU A 179 6.80 13.29 6.41
C GLU A 179 5.79 12.82 5.36
N ALA A 180 4.50 13.08 5.56
CA ALA A 180 3.46 12.74 4.59
C ALA A 180 3.69 13.44 3.25
N GLN A 181 4.05 14.73 3.28
CA GLN A 181 4.40 15.52 2.09
C GLN A 181 5.68 14.98 1.41
N ALA A 182 6.70 14.62 2.17
CA ALA A 182 7.97 14.13 1.64
C ALA A 182 7.86 12.80 0.87
N VAL A 183 6.83 11.99 1.15
CA VAL A 183 6.58 10.71 0.45
C VAL A 183 5.93 10.90 -0.92
N ILE A 184 5.28 12.04 -1.17
CA ILE A 184 4.50 12.27 -2.40
C ILE A 184 5.35 12.25 -3.67
N PRO A 185 6.51 12.93 -3.77
CA PRO A 185 7.33 12.89 -4.99
C PRO A 185 7.68 11.45 -5.44
N GLY A 186 8.10 10.59 -4.50
CA GLY A 186 8.37 9.18 -4.81
C GLY A 186 7.12 8.41 -5.22
N THR A 187 5.99 8.69 -4.57
CA THR A 187 4.68 8.13 -4.94
C THR A 187 4.30 8.50 -6.38
N LEU A 188 4.51 9.74 -6.80
CA LEU A 188 4.21 10.20 -8.15
C LEU A 188 5.14 9.59 -9.21
N GLN A 189 6.42 9.41 -8.89
CA GLN A 189 7.36 8.70 -9.78
C GLN A 189 6.96 7.24 -9.98
N LEU A 190 6.52 6.56 -8.92
CA LEU A 190 5.99 5.20 -9.00
C LEU A 190 4.69 5.15 -9.82
N ALA A 191 3.79 6.11 -9.61
CA ALA A 191 2.55 6.23 -10.39
C ALA A 191 2.85 6.42 -11.89
N ALA A 192 3.78 7.32 -12.23
CA ALA A 192 4.24 7.53 -13.59
C ALA A 192 4.85 6.26 -14.21
N ALA A 193 5.66 5.51 -13.46
CA ALA A 193 6.23 4.24 -13.92
C ALA A 193 5.14 3.21 -14.27
N ALA A 194 4.10 3.11 -13.43
CA ALA A 194 2.97 2.22 -13.66
C ALA A 194 2.12 2.66 -14.87
N ILE A 195 1.81 3.95 -14.99
CA ILE A 195 0.96 4.49 -16.06
C ILE A 195 1.65 4.46 -17.44
N ASN A 196 2.94 4.78 -17.47
CA ASN A 196 3.75 4.72 -18.69
C ASN A 196 4.19 3.30 -19.06
N CYS A 197 3.93 2.31 -18.18
CA CYS A 197 4.45 0.94 -18.29
C CYS A 197 5.98 0.91 -18.50
N GLN A 198 6.72 1.82 -17.85
CA GLN A 198 8.16 1.96 -18.06
C GLN A 198 8.90 2.47 -16.81
N VAL A 199 10.02 1.81 -16.50
CA VAL A 199 11.01 2.30 -15.54
C VAL A 199 12.07 3.09 -16.30
N THR A 200 12.32 4.33 -15.86
CA THR A 200 13.34 5.26 -16.38
C THR A 200 14.35 5.56 -15.28
N GLU A 201 15.47 6.19 -15.59
CA GLU A 201 16.46 6.59 -14.57
C GLU A 201 15.84 7.53 -13.52
N ALA A 202 14.94 8.42 -13.93
CA ALA A 202 14.27 9.37 -13.05
C ALA A 202 13.36 8.70 -12.00
N ASN A 203 12.63 7.65 -12.39
CA ASN A 203 11.70 6.96 -11.49
C ASN A 203 12.27 5.68 -10.85
N ALA A 204 13.44 5.19 -11.32
CA ALA A 204 14.07 3.98 -10.82
C ALA A 204 14.32 3.96 -9.30
N PRO A 205 14.69 5.07 -8.62
CA PRO A 205 14.82 5.08 -7.17
C PRO A 205 13.50 4.77 -6.45
N ALA A 206 12.41 5.44 -6.83
CA ALA A 206 11.09 5.24 -6.24
C ALA A 206 10.56 3.81 -6.49
N VAL A 207 10.75 3.29 -7.70
CA VAL A 207 10.39 1.90 -8.03
C VAL A 207 11.17 0.91 -7.17
N ARG A 208 12.48 1.15 -6.99
CA ARG A 208 13.36 0.27 -6.19
C ARG A 208 12.97 0.28 -4.71
N GLU A 209 12.71 1.45 -4.14
CA GLU A 209 12.30 1.59 -2.73
C GLU A 209 10.97 0.90 -2.47
N SER A 210 9.98 1.14 -3.34
CA SER A 210 8.68 0.49 -3.25
C SER A 210 8.80 -1.03 -3.41
N LEU A 211 9.58 -1.50 -4.39
CA LEU A 211 9.82 -2.92 -4.61
C LEU A 211 10.49 -3.58 -3.41
N PHE A 212 11.49 -2.94 -2.81
CA PHE A 212 12.14 -3.44 -1.59
C PHE A 212 11.13 -3.58 -0.45
N ALA A 213 10.34 -2.54 -0.18
CA ALA A 213 9.33 -2.56 0.87
C ALA A 213 8.29 -3.67 0.65
N SER A 214 7.84 -3.87 -0.60
CA SER A 214 6.87 -4.91 -0.95
C SER A 214 7.46 -6.32 -0.81
N VAL A 215 8.71 -6.54 -1.25
CA VAL A 215 9.40 -7.82 -1.04
C VAL A 215 9.62 -8.08 0.45
N CYS A 216 10.03 -7.09 1.23
CA CYS A 216 10.17 -7.21 2.69
C CYS A 216 8.86 -7.63 3.36
N ARG A 217 7.73 -7.04 2.95
CA ARG A 217 6.39 -7.38 3.47
C ARG A 217 5.98 -8.79 3.07
N HIS A 218 6.23 -9.20 1.83
CA HIS A 218 5.99 -10.56 1.37
C HIS A 218 6.82 -11.58 2.15
N VAL A 219 8.10 -11.30 2.39
CA VAL A 219 8.94 -12.15 3.24
C VAL A 219 8.37 -12.25 4.66
N GLN A 220 7.98 -11.13 5.26
CA GLN A 220 7.39 -11.11 6.61
C GLN A 220 6.10 -11.95 6.71
N HIS A 221 5.23 -11.86 5.71
CA HIS A 221 3.97 -12.63 5.67
C HIS A 221 4.20 -14.14 5.48
N ASN A 222 5.31 -14.53 4.86
CA ASN A 222 5.63 -15.91 4.50
C ASN A 222 6.85 -16.46 5.26
N LEU A 223 7.18 -15.92 6.45
CA LEU A 223 8.40 -16.30 7.17
C LEU A 223 8.49 -17.79 7.54
N SER A 224 7.35 -18.40 7.86
CA SER A 224 7.22 -19.82 8.21
C SER A 224 7.12 -20.73 6.99
N ASP A 225 6.93 -20.18 5.79
CA ASP A 225 6.96 -20.97 4.56
C ASP A 225 8.40 -21.40 4.26
N LEU A 226 8.63 -22.72 4.30
CA LEU A 226 9.94 -23.31 4.03
C LEU A 226 10.28 -23.32 2.54
N ALA A 227 9.30 -23.18 1.66
CA ALA A 227 9.48 -23.08 0.22
C ALA A 227 9.82 -21.65 -0.25
N LEU A 228 9.81 -20.65 0.65
CA LEU A 228 10.16 -19.27 0.35
C LEU A 228 11.60 -19.18 -0.20
N SER A 229 11.70 -18.94 -1.50
CA SER A 229 12.94 -18.95 -2.27
C SER A 229 13.13 -17.66 -3.07
N PRO A 230 14.39 -17.27 -3.39
CA PRO A 230 14.65 -16.14 -4.29
C PRO A 230 13.95 -16.29 -5.65
N GLU A 231 13.84 -17.51 -6.16
CA GLU A 231 13.19 -17.85 -7.42
C GLU A 231 11.68 -17.56 -7.35
N GLY A 232 11.00 -18.05 -6.31
CA GLY A 232 9.58 -17.78 -6.08
C GLY A 232 9.29 -16.30 -5.91
N VAL A 233 10.12 -15.58 -5.15
CA VAL A 233 10.00 -14.12 -4.98
C VAL A 233 10.22 -13.39 -6.31
N SER A 234 11.21 -13.80 -7.10
CA SER A 234 11.49 -13.18 -8.39
C SER A 234 10.29 -13.31 -9.35
N VAL A 235 9.68 -14.51 -9.41
CA VAL A 235 8.47 -14.77 -10.22
C VAL A 235 7.29 -13.95 -9.71
N GLN A 236 7.04 -13.96 -8.40
CA GLN A 236 5.92 -13.25 -7.77
C GLN A 236 5.93 -11.75 -8.08
N PHE A 237 7.11 -11.13 -8.11
CA PHE A 237 7.27 -9.69 -8.36
C PHE A 237 7.61 -9.34 -9.81
N GLY A 238 7.73 -10.33 -10.71
CA GLY A 238 8.06 -10.12 -12.11
C GLY A 238 9.45 -9.50 -12.33
N ILE A 239 10.42 -9.85 -11.49
CA ILE A 239 11.79 -9.32 -11.54
C ILE A 239 12.82 -10.42 -11.80
N SER A 240 14.00 -10.04 -12.28
CA SER A 240 15.12 -10.98 -12.39
C SER A 240 15.77 -11.25 -11.02
N ARG A 241 16.40 -12.42 -10.87
CA ARG A 241 17.20 -12.76 -9.67
C ARG A 241 18.30 -11.74 -9.40
N ALA A 242 18.94 -11.24 -10.46
CA ALA A 242 19.95 -10.18 -10.34
C ALA A 242 19.38 -8.90 -9.74
N THR A 243 18.14 -8.53 -10.11
CA THR A 243 17.44 -7.39 -9.51
C THR A 243 17.13 -7.64 -8.04
N LEU A 244 16.66 -8.83 -7.69
CA LEU A 244 16.40 -9.21 -6.29
C LEU A 244 17.67 -9.16 -5.44
N TYR A 245 18.79 -9.71 -5.91
CA TYR A 245 20.04 -9.65 -5.15
C TYR A 245 20.54 -8.23 -4.96
N ARG A 246 20.51 -7.41 -6.01
CA ARG A 246 20.86 -5.98 -5.93
C ARG A 246 19.98 -5.22 -4.94
N LEU A 247 18.70 -5.58 -4.85
CA LEU A 247 17.75 -4.99 -3.91
C LEU A 247 18.15 -5.23 -2.44
N PHE A 248 18.75 -6.39 -2.15
CA PHE A 248 19.15 -6.80 -0.81
C PHE A 248 20.65 -6.69 -0.53
N GLU A 249 21.45 -6.09 -1.42
CA GLU A 249 22.90 -5.89 -1.21
C GLU A 249 23.18 -5.15 0.11
N ARG A 250 22.39 -4.11 0.40
CA ARG A 250 22.52 -3.32 1.64
C ARG A 250 22.20 -4.13 2.91
N GLU A 251 21.42 -5.20 2.78
CA GLU A 251 21.02 -6.10 3.86
C GLU A 251 21.96 -7.32 4.00
N GLY A 252 23.07 -7.36 3.24
CA GLY A 252 23.97 -8.52 3.19
C GLY A 252 23.42 -9.70 2.39
N GLY A 253 22.47 -9.44 1.49
CA GLY A 253 21.84 -10.43 0.61
C GLY A 253 20.51 -10.98 1.12
N PHE A 254 19.68 -11.46 0.19
CA PHE A 254 18.31 -11.92 0.47
C PHE A 254 18.25 -13.04 1.53
N PHE A 255 19.14 -14.03 1.46
CA PHE A 255 19.18 -15.13 2.44
C PHE A 255 19.59 -14.65 3.83
N ASN A 256 20.51 -13.69 3.92
CA ASN A 256 20.88 -13.10 5.20
C ASN A 256 19.69 -12.36 5.82
N TYR A 257 19.02 -11.53 5.01
CA TYR A 257 17.79 -10.85 5.42
C TYR A 257 16.73 -11.84 5.92
N LEU A 258 16.41 -12.87 5.12
CA LEU A 258 15.41 -13.89 5.49
C LEU A 258 15.78 -14.60 6.79
N ARG A 259 17.04 -15.00 6.96
CA ARG A 259 17.54 -15.63 8.19
C ARG A 259 17.38 -14.70 9.39
N MET A 260 17.68 -13.41 9.24
CA MET A 260 17.52 -12.43 10.32
C MET A 260 16.06 -12.20 10.69
N GLN A 261 15.14 -12.13 9.72
CA GLN A 261 13.71 -12.04 10.01
C GLN A 261 13.20 -13.28 10.74
N ARG A 262 13.61 -14.48 10.31
CA ARG A 262 13.26 -15.74 10.99
C ARG A 262 13.78 -15.76 12.44
N LEU A 263 15.02 -15.33 12.69
CA LEU A 263 15.55 -15.23 14.05
C LEU A 263 14.79 -14.20 14.91
N ARG A 264 14.40 -13.05 14.34
CA ARG A 264 13.54 -12.06 15.02
C ARG A 264 12.23 -12.68 15.47
N GLN A 265 11.58 -13.43 14.57
CA GLN A 265 10.31 -14.07 14.87
C GLN A 265 10.49 -15.16 15.95
N CYS A 266 11.54 -15.99 15.84
CA CYS A 266 11.87 -16.93 16.90
C CYS A 266 12.09 -16.23 18.25
N HIS A 267 12.80 -15.10 18.27
CA HIS A 267 13.00 -14.33 19.51
C HIS A 267 11.68 -13.81 20.06
N ALA A 268 10.82 -13.21 19.24
CA ALA A 268 9.51 -12.72 19.67
C ALA A 268 8.68 -13.82 20.34
N ILE A 269 8.67 -15.03 19.78
CA ILE A 269 7.98 -16.19 20.35
C ILE A 269 8.66 -16.67 21.63
N LEU A 270 9.99 -16.71 21.68
CA LEU A 270 10.74 -17.11 22.88
C LEU A 270 10.57 -16.11 24.03
N ALA A 271 10.36 -14.84 23.71
CA ALA A 271 10.14 -13.75 24.66
C ALA A 271 8.68 -13.64 25.13
N ASP A 272 7.75 -14.40 24.53
CA ASP A 272 6.34 -14.41 24.89
C ASP A 272 6.05 -15.52 25.93
N ARG A 273 5.63 -15.10 27.13
CA ARG A 273 5.27 -15.99 28.25
C ARG A 273 4.15 -16.99 27.87
N SER A 274 3.23 -16.59 26.99
CA SER A 274 2.13 -17.47 26.54
C SER A 274 2.62 -18.63 25.68
N GLN A 275 3.82 -18.52 25.09
CA GLN A 275 4.41 -19.50 24.16
C GLN A 275 5.33 -20.51 24.85
N THR A 276 5.33 -20.57 26.18
CA THR A 276 6.19 -21.47 26.97
C THR A 276 5.91 -22.95 26.72
N HIS A 277 4.71 -23.29 26.26
CA HIS A 277 4.30 -24.64 25.88
C HIS A 277 5.06 -25.19 24.65
N ARG A 278 5.61 -24.32 23.79
CA ARG A 278 6.34 -24.71 22.57
C ARG A 278 7.82 -24.92 22.86
N SER A 279 8.40 -26.01 22.38
CA SER A 279 9.83 -26.26 22.60
C SER A 279 10.71 -25.32 21.76
N VAL A 280 11.95 -25.06 22.20
CA VAL A 280 12.92 -24.28 21.40
C VAL A 280 13.15 -24.93 20.03
N ALA A 281 13.22 -26.26 19.99
CA ALA A 281 13.43 -27.02 18.77
C ALA A 281 12.24 -26.90 17.80
N GLU A 282 11.01 -26.98 18.32
CA GLU A 282 9.78 -26.82 17.54
C GLU A 282 9.68 -25.41 16.91
N ILE A 283 9.99 -24.37 17.68
CA ILE A 283 10.04 -22.99 17.18
C ILE A 283 11.10 -22.87 16.08
N ALA A 284 12.29 -23.41 16.30
CA ALA A 284 13.37 -23.38 15.31
C ALA A 284 12.96 -24.08 14.00
N GLN A 285 12.36 -25.27 14.08
CA GLN A 285 11.90 -26.04 12.92
C GLN A 285 10.79 -25.32 12.13
N THR A 286 9.85 -24.68 12.84
CA THR A 286 8.76 -23.89 12.21
C THR A 286 9.30 -22.79 11.28
N TYR A 287 10.48 -22.25 11.60
CA TYR A 287 11.14 -21.21 10.80
C TYR A 287 12.33 -21.75 9.99
N GLY A 288 12.38 -23.05 9.73
CA GLY A 288 13.32 -23.66 8.79
C GLY A 288 14.74 -23.86 9.32
N PHE A 289 14.93 -23.84 10.64
CA PHE A 289 16.19 -24.26 11.26
C PHE A 289 16.10 -25.74 11.64
N SER A 290 16.58 -26.62 10.76
CA SER A 290 16.56 -28.08 10.96
C SER A 290 17.53 -28.58 12.03
N ASP A 291 18.64 -27.87 12.25
CA ASP A 291 19.68 -28.22 13.22
C ASP A 291 19.65 -27.24 14.41
N ALA A 292 19.39 -27.80 15.61
CA ALA A 292 19.28 -27.03 16.85
C ALA A 292 20.60 -26.37 17.27
N SER A 293 21.75 -26.98 16.99
CA SER A 293 23.08 -26.43 17.26
C SER A 293 23.40 -25.26 16.32
N ASN A 294 23.03 -25.39 15.04
CA ASN A 294 23.15 -24.31 14.06
C ASN A 294 22.22 -23.14 14.41
N PHE A 295 20.98 -23.43 14.81
CA PHE A 295 20.05 -22.43 15.31
C PHE A 295 20.60 -21.71 16.53
N ALA A 296 21.02 -22.42 17.57
CA ALA A 296 21.51 -21.83 18.81
C ALA A 296 22.74 -20.94 18.58
N ARG A 297 23.67 -21.35 17.71
CA ARG A 297 24.83 -20.51 17.32
C ARG A 297 24.39 -19.26 16.56
N ALA A 298 23.49 -19.40 15.59
CA ALA A 298 22.97 -18.27 14.81
C ALA A 298 22.22 -17.27 15.70
N TYR A 299 21.37 -17.78 16.58
CA TYR A 299 20.57 -17.02 17.52
C TYR A 299 21.45 -16.28 18.52
N ARG A 300 22.44 -16.96 19.13
CA ARG A 300 23.40 -16.31 20.05
C ARG A 300 24.22 -15.24 19.35
N ARG A 301 24.64 -15.47 18.11
CA ARG A 301 25.36 -14.46 17.32
C ARG A 301 24.50 -13.22 17.04
N ALA A 302 23.20 -13.41 16.81
CA ALA A 302 22.28 -12.32 16.47
C ALA A 302 21.76 -11.56 17.68
N THR A 303 21.64 -12.22 18.84
CA THR A 303 20.94 -11.68 20.03
C THR A 303 21.84 -11.50 21.26
N GLY A 304 23.06 -12.05 21.25
CA GLY A 304 23.94 -12.12 22.41
C GLY A 304 23.57 -13.20 23.44
N MET A 305 22.38 -13.78 23.37
CA MET A 305 21.86 -14.78 24.32
C MET A 305 21.54 -16.09 23.63
N SER A 306 21.51 -17.20 24.36
CA SER A 306 20.93 -18.44 23.87
C SER A 306 19.39 -18.37 23.86
N PRO A 307 18.73 -19.20 23.03
CA PRO A 307 17.27 -19.29 23.02
C PRO A 307 16.67 -19.61 24.40
N ARG A 308 17.37 -20.43 25.21
CA ARG A 308 16.92 -20.82 26.56
C ARG A 308 17.01 -19.65 27.54
N GLU A 309 18.11 -18.89 27.50
CA GLU A 309 18.27 -17.69 28.34
C GLU A 309 17.17 -16.65 28.06
N THR A 310 16.86 -16.42 26.78
CA THR A 310 15.77 -15.50 26.40
C THR A 310 14.43 -15.94 26.98
N ARG A 311 14.14 -17.24 26.92
CA ARG A 311 12.91 -17.80 27.49
C ARG A 311 12.87 -17.70 29.02
N MET A 312 13.99 -17.93 29.70
CA MET A 312 14.05 -17.78 31.15
C MET A 312 13.74 -16.35 31.57
N LEU A 313 14.33 -15.35 30.90
CA LEU A 313 14.04 -13.93 31.16
C LEU A 313 12.56 -13.59 30.93
N ALA A 314 11.97 -14.14 29.87
CA ALA A 314 10.55 -13.98 29.59
C ALA A 314 9.70 -14.53 30.74
N VAL A 315 9.97 -15.75 31.23
CA VAL A 315 9.28 -16.35 32.37
C VAL A 315 9.46 -15.50 33.64
N GLU A 316 10.65 -14.96 33.89
CA GLU A 316 10.94 -14.06 35.02
C GLU A 316 10.30 -12.67 34.90
N GLY A 317 9.76 -12.30 33.73
CA GLY A 317 9.06 -11.02 33.52
C GLY A 317 9.99 -9.87 33.25
N ARG A 318 11.24 -10.20 32.95
CA ARG A 318 12.24 -9.25 32.50
C ARG A 318 12.11 -9.14 30.98
N ALA A 319 11.98 -7.92 30.49
CA ALA A 319 11.96 -7.68 29.06
C ALA A 319 13.33 -8.11 28.49
N ALA A 320 13.33 -9.18 27.70
CA ALA A 320 14.46 -9.49 26.83
C ALA A 320 14.44 -8.49 25.67
N ALA A 321 15.05 -7.31 25.87
CA ALA A 321 15.29 -6.39 24.76
C ALA A 321 16.32 -7.04 23.84
N MET A 322 16.03 -7.14 22.54
CA MET A 322 17.02 -7.60 21.56
C MET A 322 18.03 -6.48 21.27
N PRO A 323 19.33 -6.66 21.57
CA PRO A 323 20.36 -5.90 20.90
C PRO A 323 20.61 -6.60 19.55
N PHE A 324 19.91 -6.18 18.50
CA PHE A 324 20.44 -6.51 17.18
C PHE A 324 21.84 -5.90 17.09
N VAL A 325 22.84 -6.67 16.65
CA VAL A 325 24.01 -6.06 16.00
C VAL A 325 23.42 -5.25 14.84
N GLN A 326 23.34 -3.93 15.05
CA GLN A 326 22.79 -2.98 14.10
C GLN A 326 23.67 -3.04 12.85
N HIS A 327 23.30 -3.84 11.86
CA HIS A 327 23.75 -3.55 10.50
C HIS A 327 23.02 -2.29 10.06
N LYS A 328 23.71 -1.16 10.29
CA LYS A 328 23.42 0.20 9.85
C LYS A 328 22.01 0.70 10.21
N ASP A 329 21.92 1.24 11.42
CA ASP A 329 20.85 2.14 11.83
C ASP A 329 20.73 3.28 10.79
N TRP A 330 19.57 3.40 10.15
CA TRP A 330 19.26 4.47 9.19
C TRP A 330 19.36 5.86 9.85
N ARG A 331 19.27 5.92 11.19
CA ARG A 331 19.50 7.13 11.98
C ARG A 331 20.94 7.65 11.89
N THR A 332 21.92 6.78 11.63
CA THR A 332 23.31 7.17 11.42
C THR A 332 23.51 7.93 10.10
N TRP A 333 22.67 7.68 9.09
CA TRP A 333 22.66 8.45 7.83
C TRP A 333 22.06 9.84 8.02
N VAL A 334 21.05 9.98 8.89
CA VAL A 334 20.43 11.28 9.19
C VAL A 334 21.34 12.19 10.02
N MET A 335 22.18 11.65 10.91
CA MET A 335 23.09 12.45 11.73
C MET A 335 24.38 12.89 11.01
N GLN A 336 24.72 12.28 9.87
CA GLN A 336 25.88 12.64 9.04
C GLN A 336 25.56 13.62 7.90
N MET A 337 24.29 14.01 7.74
CA MET A 337 23.83 15.03 6.78
C MET A 337 23.75 16.43 7.42
N ARG A 338 24.74 16.78 8.24
CA ARG A 338 25.00 18.17 8.67
C ARG A 338 26.14 18.76 7.87
#